data_AF-A0A1M7YP71-F1
#
_entry.id   AF-A0A1M7YP71-F1
#
_cell.length_a   1.000
_cell.length_b   1.000
_cell.length_c   1.000
_cell.angle_alpha   90.00
_cell.angle_beta   90.00
_cell.angle_gamma   90.00
#
_symmetry.space_group_name_H-M   'P 1'
#
loop_
_entity.id
_entity.type
_entity.pdbx_description
1 polymer ?
#
loop_
_entity_poly.entity_id
_entity_poly.type
_entity_poly.pdbx_seq_one_letter_code
_entity_poly.pdbx_strand_id
1 'polypeptide(L)'
;MSQIEVLKNGEWISKQPVAGDACREILDSGAVIEYEYTEPDIESLKSQRITQIKQEAQSRISALDWRLQRAQERESLNVTDVETVEDVMKLREAIRTASNNAETAVNALTSADEITSFEW
;
A
#
# COMPACT_ATOMS: atom_id res chain seq x y z
N MET A 1 0.58 -0.48 25.58
CA MET A 1 -0.62 -0.58 24.72
C MET A 1 -1.43 0.65 25.07
N SER A 2 -1.54 1.61 24.16
CA SER A 2 -2.38 2.76 24.41
C SER A 2 -3.83 2.31 24.49
N GLN A 3 -4.56 2.85 25.47
CA GLN A 3 -5.96 2.55 25.70
C GLN A 3 -6.78 3.74 25.23
N ILE A 4 -7.65 3.52 24.26
CA ILE A 4 -8.63 4.51 23.81
C ILE A 4 -9.87 4.38 24.67
N GLU A 5 -10.33 5.51 25.20
CA GLU A 5 -11.58 5.63 25.93
C GLU A 5 -12.49 6.65 25.24
N VAL A 6 -13.79 6.42 25.33
CA VAL A 6 -14.82 7.23 24.70
C VAL A 6 -15.67 7.89 25.78
N LEU A 7 -15.94 9.18 25.64
CA LEU A 7 -16.82 9.92 26.55
C LEU A 7 -18.28 9.58 26.25
N LYS A 8 -18.97 8.96 27.21
CA LYS A 8 -20.40 8.67 27.16
C LYS A 8 -21.06 9.08 28.47
N ASN A 9 -22.14 9.86 28.38
CA ASN A 9 -22.90 10.32 29.55
C ASN A 9 -22.04 10.99 30.65
N GLY A 10 -20.92 11.63 30.27
CA GLY A 10 -20.00 12.27 31.21
C GLY A 10 -18.93 11.34 31.82
N GLU A 11 -18.90 10.06 31.43
CA GLU A 11 -17.90 9.09 31.87
C GLU A 11 -17.04 8.60 30.71
N TRP A 12 -15.76 8.36 30.98
CA TRP A 12 -14.83 7.77 30.03
C TRP A 12 -14.91 6.25 30.13
N ILE A 13 -15.28 5.60 29.03
CA ILE A 13 -15.45 4.14 28.98
C ILE A 13 -14.58 3.54 27.89
N SER A 14 -14.01 2.36 28.13
CA SER A 14 -13.29 1.62 27.10
C SER A 14 -14.27 0.93 26.16
N LYS A 15 -14.42 1.48 24.96
CA LYS A 15 -15.33 1.00 23.91
C LYS A 15 -14.77 1.39 22.55
N GLN A 16 -15.13 0.62 21.51
CA GLN A 16 -14.91 1.02 20.13
C GLN A 16 -15.58 2.39 19.85
N PRO A 17 -14.82 3.40 19.40
CA PRO A 17 -15.38 4.70 19.04
C PRO A 17 -16.22 4.62 17.76
N VAL A 18 -17.13 5.56 17.59
CA VAL A 18 -17.87 5.81 16.33
C VAL A 18 -17.72 7.26 15.92
N ALA A 19 -17.94 7.59 14.64
CA ALA A 19 -17.83 8.97 14.15
C ALA A 19 -18.54 9.99 15.05
N GLY A 20 -17.83 11.05 15.42
CA GLY A 20 -18.29 12.13 16.29
C GLY A 20 -18.07 11.87 17.78
N ASP A 21 -17.53 10.71 18.17
CA ASP A 21 -17.22 10.42 19.56
C ASP A 21 -16.01 11.23 20.04
N ALA A 22 -16.17 11.91 21.18
CA ALA A 22 -15.05 12.46 21.93
C ALA A 22 -14.26 11.32 22.57
N CYS A 23 -13.02 11.16 22.15
CA CYS A 23 -12.12 10.10 22.54
C CYS A 23 -10.94 10.67 23.31
N ARG A 24 -10.33 9.84 24.15
CA ARG A 24 -9.02 10.11 24.72
C ARG A 24 -8.12 8.89 24.61
N GLU A 25 -6.86 9.13 24.30
CA GLU A 25 -5.80 8.13 24.31
C GLU A 25 -4.81 8.45 25.44
N ILE A 26 -4.53 7.45 26.27
CA ILE A 26 -3.49 7.55 27.31
C ILE A 26 -2.23 6.91 26.76
N LEU A 27 -1.20 7.72 26.53
CA LEU A 27 0.10 7.28 26.04
C LEU A 27 0.90 6.61 27.16
N ASP A 28 1.89 5.78 26.79
CA ASP A 28 2.80 5.14 27.76
C ASP A 28 3.59 6.18 28.61
N SER A 29 3.67 7.44 28.15
CA SER A 29 4.25 8.57 28.88
C SER A 29 3.35 9.17 29.96
N GLY A 30 2.09 8.73 30.05
CA GLY A 30 1.06 9.31 30.91
C GLY A 30 0.39 10.57 30.32
N ALA A 31 0.79 11.01 29.12
CA ALA A 31 0.10 12.08 28.42
C ALA A 31 -1.29 11.61 27.95
N VAL A 32 -2.27 12.50 28.04
CA VAL A 32 -3.65 12.27 27.57
C VAL A 32 -3.88 13.13 26.33
N ILE A 33 -4.27 12.50 25.23
CA ILE A 33 -4.64 13.17 23.99
C ILE A 33 -6.15 13.03 23.83
N GLU A 34 -6.88 14.14 23.84
CA GLU A 34 -8.30 14.17 23.52
C GLU A 34 -8.51 14.55 22.05
N TYR A 35 -9.38 13.82 21.36
CA TYR A 35 -9.67 14.04 19.94
C TYR A 35 -11.11 13.61 19.62
N GLU A 36 -11.68 14.15 18.55
CA GLU A 36 -12.93 13.66 17.99
C GLU A 36 -12.63 12.54 17.00
N TYR A 37 -13.27 11.38 17.17
CA TYR A 37 -13.09 10.26 16.27
C TYR A 37 -13.82 10.51 14.95
N THR A 38 -13.10 10.30 13.86
CA THR A 38 -13.63 10.30 12.50
C THR A 38 -13.43 8.92 11.88
N GLU A 39 -14.44 8.40 11.18
CA GLU A 39 -14.28 7.15 10.44
C GLU A 39 -13.17 7.28 9.40
N PRO A 40 -12.37 6.23 9.17
CA PRO A 40 -11.39 6.21 8.10
C PRO A 40 -12.07 6.42 6.74
N ASP A 41 -11.53 7.33 5.94
CA ASP A 41 -11.93 7.49 4.54
C ASP A 41 -11.35 6.35 3.70
N ILE A 42 -12.15 5.29 3.54
CA ILE A 42 -11.79 4.07 2.81
C ILE A 42 -11.37 4.37 1.37
N GLU A 43 -12.02 5.33 0.69
CA GLU A 43 -11.70 5.65 -0.70
C GLU A 43 -10.35 6.35 -0.80
N SER A 44 -10.06 7.27 0.12
CA SER A 44 -8.75 7.90 0.23
C SER A 44 -7.65 6.88 0.52
N LEU A 45 -7.89 5.94 1.44
CA LEU A 45 -6.94 4.87 1.76
C LEU A 45 -6.66 3.97 0.54
N LYS A 46 -7.71 3.56 -0.20
CA LYS A 46 -7.55 2.80 -1.46
C LYS A 46 -6.73 3.56 -2.48
N SER A 47 -7.05 4.84 -2.71
CA SER A 47 -6.35 5.70 -3.66
C SER A 47 -4.86 5.86 -3.31
N GLN A 48 -4.54 6.05 -2.03
CA GLN A 48 -3.16 6.11 -1.54
C GLN A 48 -2.43 4.79 -1.77
N ARG A 49 -3.04 3.65 -1.41
CA ARG A 49 -2.42 2.33 -1.58
C ARG A 49 -2.20 1.98 -3.05
N ILE A 50 -3.17 2.25 -3.92
CA ILE A 50 -3.04 2.07 -5.38
C ILE A 50 -1.90 2.93 -5.94
N THR A 51 -1.76 4.16 -5.45
CA THR A 51 -0.65 5.04 -5.85
C THR A 51 0.71 4.44 -5.47
N GLN A 52 0.82 3.92 -4.24
CA GLN A 52 2.05 3.24 -3.78
C GLN A 52 2.38 2.00 -4.63
N ILE A 53 1.38 1.17 -4.94
CA ILE A 53 1.51 -0.01 -5.83
C ILE A 53 2.07 0.42 -7.19
N LYS A 54 1.50 1.47 -7.80
CA LYS A 54 1.96 2.00 -9.10
C LYS A 54 3.39 2.52 -9.06
N GLN A 55 3.74 3.24 -7.99
CA GLN A 55 5.10 3.76 -7.81
C GLN A 55 6.11 2.62 -7.66
N GLU A 56 5.78 1.60 -6.88
CA GLU A 56 6.62 0.43 -6.71
C GLU A 56 6.73 -0.39 -8.01
N ALA A 57 5.63 -0.60 -8.73
CA ALA A 57 5.64 -1.26 -10.05
C ALA A 57 6.54 -0.53 -11.04
N GLN A 58 6.43 0.81 -11.10
CA GLN A 58 7.28 1.64 -11.93
C GLN A 58 8.76 1.50 -11.56
N SER A 59 9.09 1.51 -10.26
CA SER A 59 10.45 1.30 -9.77
C SER A 59 11.01 -0.07 -10.16
N ARG A 60 10.24 -1.14 -9.94
CA ARG A 60 10.60 -2.52 -10.34
C ARG A 60 10.78 -2.64 -11.86
N ILE A 61 9.97 -1.95 -12.66
CA ILE A 61 10.10 -1.91 -14.13
C ILE A 61 11.37 -1.16 -14.56
N SER A 62 11.63 0.02 -14.00
CA SER A 62 12.82 0.81 -14.34
C SER A 62 14.11 0.12 -13.91
N ALA A 63 14.10 -0.67 -12.84
CA ALA A 63 15.23 -1.51 -12.46
C ALA A 63 15.60 -2.56 -13.51
N LEU A 64 14.71 -2.86 -14.48
CA LEU A 64 14.99 -3.76 -15.61
C LEU A 64 15.62 -3.05 -16.81
N ASP A 65 15.72 -1.72 -16.84
CA ASP A 65 16.18 -0.96 -18.02
C ASP A 65 17.61 -1.34 -18.41
N TRP A 66 18.50 -1.58 -17.44
CA TRP A 66 19.87 -2.02 -17.74
C TRP A 66 19.92 -3.42 -18.36
N ARG A 67 18.99 -4.32 -17.97
CA ARG A 67 18.89 -5.67 -18.55
C ARG A 67 18.41 -5.58 -19.99
N LEU A 68 17.44 -4.70 -20.24
CA LEU A 68 16.92 -4.43 -21.58
C LEU A 68 18.01 -3.89 -22.49
N GLN A 69 18.76 -2.88 -22.04
CA GLN A 69 19.89 -2.33 -22.79
C GLN A 69 20.94 -3.41 -23.10
N ARG A 70 21.33 -4.19 -22.08
CA ARG A 70 22.30 -5.28 -22.26
C ARG A 70 21.82 -6.35 -23.24
N ALA A 71 20.53 -6.68 -23.23
CA ALA A 71 19.95 -7.63 -24.17
C ALA A 71 19.99 -7.10 -25.61
N GLN A 72 19.66 -5.82 -25.82
CA GLN A 72 19.76 -5.15 -27.13
C GLN A 72 21.21 -5.11 -27.66
N GLU A 73 22.17 -4.78 -26.80
CA GLU A 73 23.59 -4.78 -27.16
C GLU A 73 24.06 -6.19 -27.60
N ARG A 74 23.67 -7.23 -26.85
CA ARG A 74 24.03 -8.62 -27.17
C ARG A 74 23.39 -9.12 -28.46
N GLU A 75 22.14 -8.76 -28.71
CA GLU A 75 21.44 -9.04 -29.97
C GLU A 75 22.18 -8.42 -31.16
N SER A 76 22.65 -7.17 -31.03
CA SER A 76 23.45 -6.51 -32.08
C SER A 76 24.79 -7.18 -32.36
N LEU A 77 25.34 -7.87 -31.35
CA LEU A 77 26.60 -8.61 -31.44
C LEU A 77 26.38 -10.09 -31.85
N ASN A 78 25.14 -10.51 -32.14
CA ASN A 78 24.77 -11.90 -32.39
C ASN A 78 25.22 -12.89 -31.29
N VAL A 79 25.24 -12.44 -30.03
CA VAL A 79 25.54 -13.31 -28.89
C VAL A 79 24.32 -14.19 -28.63
N THR A 80 24.51 -15.51 -28.69
CA THR A 80 23.45 -16.51 -28.45
C THR A 80 23.47 -17.00 -26.99
N ASP A 81 22.44 -17.76 -26.59
CA ASP A 81 22.35 -18.43 -25.28
C ASP A 81 22.38 -17.47 -24.08
N VAL A 82 21.81 -16.28 -24.26
CA VAL A 82 21.69 -15.22 -23.27
C VAL A 82 20.25 -14.73 -23.17
N GLU A 83 19.93 -14.05 -22.08
CA GLU A 83 18.68 -13.29 -21.91
C GLU A 83 18.44 -12.37 -23.11
N THR A 84 17.28 -12.52 -23.74
CA THR A 84 16.85 -11.76 -24.91
C THR A 84 16.04 -10.52 -24.53
N VAL A 85 15.83 -9.63 -25.50
CA VAL A 85 14.91 -8.49 -25.35
C VAL A 85 13.51 -8.97 -24.99
N GLU A 86 13.06 -10.06 -25.62
CA GLU A 86 11.74 -10.65 -25.35
C GLU A 86 11.62 -11.11 -23.88
N ASP A 87 12.66 -11.74 -23.33
CA ASP A 87 12.66 -12.19 -21.93
C ASP A 87 12.49 -11.03 -20.95
N VAL A 88 13.23 -9.93 -21.16
CA VAL A 88 13.09 -8.74 -20.31
C VAL A 88 11.71 -8.09 -20.47
N MET A 89 11.17 -8.06 -21.69
CA MET A 89 9.83 -7.54 -21.94
C MET A 89 8.74 -8.38 -21.27
N LYS A 90 8.86 -9.70 -21.26
CA LYS A 90 7.97 -10.60 -20.49
C LYS A 90 8.01 -10.31 -19.00
N LEU A 91 9.19 -10.03 -18.44
CA LEU A 91 9.31 -9.66 -17.02
C LEU A 91 8.64 -8.32 -16.71
N ARG A 92 8.81 -7.31 -17.58
CA ARG A 92 8.11 -6.02 -17.43
C ARG A 92 6.60 -6.21 -17.46
N GLU A 93 6.11 -7.05 -18.37
CA GLU A 93 4.68 -7.32 -18.49
C GLU A 93 4.11 -8.09 -17.30
N ALA A 94 4.88 -9.03 -16.74
CA ALA A 94 4.51 -9.71 -15.51
C ALA A 94 4.34 -8.71 -14.34
N ILE A 95 5.22 -7.70 -14.22
CA ILE A 95 5.10 -6.65 -13.20
C ILE A 95 3.84 -5.81 -13.43
N ARG A 96 3.56 -5.40 -14.68
CA ARG A 96 2.33 -4.63 -14.99
C ARG A 96 1.08 -5.43 -14.64
N THR A 97 1.05 -6.71 -15.00
CA THR A 97 -0.07 -7.60 -14.70
C THR A 97 -0.24 -7.77 -13.18
N ALA A 98 0.85 -7.97 -12.44
CA ALA A 98 0.82 -8.07 -10.99
C ALA A 98 0.31 -6.77 -10.33
N SER A 99 0.76 -5.60 -10.80
CA SER A 99 0.28 -4.29 -10.34
C SER A 99 -1.22 -4.13 -10.56
N ASN A 100 -1.71 -4.42 -11.78
CA ASN A 100 -3.15 -4.33 -12.09
C ASN A 100 -4.00 -5.26 -11.22
N ASN A 101 -3.51 -6.48 -10.95
CA ASN A 101 -4.18 -7.42 -10.07
C ASN A 101 -4.20 -6.92 -8.62
N ALA A 102 -3.10 -6.34 -8.14
CA ALA A 102 -2.99 -5.75 -6.81
C ALA A 102 -3.95 -4.55 -6.64
N GLU A 103 -4.04 -3.67 -7.64
CA GLU A 103 -5.02 -2.57 -7.65
C GLU A 103 -6.46 -3.07 -7.58
N THR A 104 -6.77 -4.13 -8.33
CA THR A 104 -8.10 -4.77 -8.30
C THR A 104 -8.37 -5.37 -6.91
N ALA A 105 -7.39 -6.02 -6.30
CA ALA A 105 -7.50 -6.58 -4.97
C ALA A 105 -7.75 -5.49 -3.92
N VAL A 106 -7.00 -4.38 -3.94
CA VAL A 106 -7.20 -3.24 -3.03
C VAL A 106 -8.60 -2.65 -3.17
N ASN A 107 -9.11 -2.52 -4.40
CA ASN A 107 -10.46 -2.01 -4.63
C ASN A 107 -11.55 -2.92 -4.04
N ALA A 108 -11.30 -4.22 -3.90
CA ALA A 108 -12.22 -5.17 -3.30
C ALA A 108 -12.22 -5.18 -1.76
N LEU A 109 -11.21 -4.57 -1.12
CA LEU A 109 -11.13 -4.50 0.35
C LEU A 109 -12.18 -3.54 0.92
N THR A 110 -12.63 -3.82 2.15
CA THR A 110 -13.73 -3.05 2.79
C THR A 110 -13.35 -2.43 4.12
N SER A 111 -12.20 -2.78 4.68
CA SER A 111 -11.71 -2.22 5.95
C SER A 111 -10.39 -1.47 5.80
N ALA A 112 -10.18 -0.48 6.66
CA ALA A 112 -8.95 0.29 6.72
C ALA A 112 -7.74 -0.59 7.07
N ASP A 113 -7.91 -1.55 7.99
CA ASP A 113 -6.85 -2.48 8.40
C ASP A 113 -6.40 -3.36 7.24
N GLU A 114 -7.34 -3.95 6.49
CA GLU A 114 -7.00 -4.75 5.31
C GLU A 114 -6.24 -3.93 4.25
N ILE A 115 -6.66 -2.68 4.02
CA ILE A 115 -6.02 -1.81 3.01
C ILE A 115 -4.60 -1.43 3.44
N THR A 116 -4.42 -1.09 4.71
CA THR A 116 -3.12 -0.66 5.24
C THR A 116 -2.12 -1.81 5.38
N SER A 117 -2.59 -3.04 5.64
CA SER A 117 -1.75 -4.23 5.72
C SER A 117 -1.61 -5.00 4.39
N PHE A 118 -2.24 -4.54 3.31
CA PHE A 118 -2.21 -5.25 2.02
C PHE A 118 -0.78 -5.29 1.43
N GLU A 119 -0.31 -6.43 0.95
CA GLU A 119 1.02 -6.61 0.33
C GLU A 119 0.90 -7.24 -1.08
N TRP A 120 1.90 -7.01 -1.96
CA TRP A 120 1.88 -7.47 -3.36
C TRP A 120 3.28 -7.73 -4.00
#